data_AF-A0A9N9D923-F1
#
_entry.id   AF-A0A9N9D923-F1
#
_cell.length_a   1.000
_cell.length_b   1.000
_cell.length_c   1.000
_cell.angle_alpha   90.00
_cell.angle_beta   90.00
_cell.angle_gamma   90.00
#
_symmetry.space_group_name_H-M   'P 1'
#
loop_
_entity.id
_entity.type
_entity.pdbx_description
1 polymer ?
#
loop_
_entity_poly.entity_id
_entity_poly.type
_entity_poly.pdbx_seq_one_letter_code
_entity_poly.pdbx_strand_id
1 'polypeptide(L)'
;MSTSQFLEEISDIERSTDFIKANIGRIQELQKQILGSTSSDQESNYENERNSLMVYTKDLLFKTKDRIKRIEYENVRLPPTDPNLILRKQRHEFLREKFTNILEEYRGAEDAYMRQQKERMGRQYRV
;
A
#
# COMPACT_ATOMS: atom_id res chain seq x y z
N MET A 1 -24.39 -9.56 0.23
CA MET A 1 -23.64 -9.59 1.49
C MET A 1 -24.53 -9.09 2.62
N SER A 2 -24.65 -9.85 3.72
CA SER A 2 -25.37 -9.41 4.92
C SER A 2 -24.61 -8.27 5.63
N THR A 3 -25.26 -7.54 6.54
CA THR A 3 -24.60 -6.45 7.28
C THR A 3 -23.40 -6.94 8.09
N SER A 4 -23.48 -8.12 8.71
CA SER A 4 -22.36 -8.70 9.46
C SER A 4 -21.16 -9.02 8.56
N GLN A 5 -21.41 -9.67 7.42
CA GLN A 5 -20.36 -9.96 6.43
C GLN A 5 -19.72 -8.68 5.88
N PHE A 6 -20.52 -7.63 5.70
CA PHE A 6 -20.03 -6.32 5.29
C PHE A 6 -19.09 -5.71 6.32
N LEU A 7 -19.47 -5.69 7.59
CA LEU A 7 -18.62 -5.14 8.64
C LEU A 7 -17.33 -5.93 8.82
N GLU A 8 -17.39 -7.25 8.69
CA GLU A 8 -16.20 -8.12 8.68
C GLU A 8 -15.26 -7.80 7.50
N GLU A 9 -15.80 -7.65 6.30
CA GLU A 9 -15.04 -7.25 5.11
C GLU A 9 -14.39 -5.87 5.28
N ILE A 10 -15.09 -4.90 5.88
CA ILE A 10 -14.52 -3.59 6.22
C ILE A 10 -13.32 -3.76 7.16
N SER A 11 -13.47 -4.50 8.25
CA SER A 11 -12.40 -4.71 9.22
C SER A 11 -11.20 -5.48 8.65
N ASP A 12 -11.43 -6.42 7.74
CA ASP A 12 -10.35 -7.11 7.02
C ASP A 12 -9.60 -6.19 6.06
N ILE A 13 -10.32 -5.32 5.34
CA ILE A 13 -9.70 -4.33 4.46
C ILE A 13 -8.88 -3.34 5.30
N GLU A 14 -9.39 -2.87 6.44
CA GLU A 14 -8.64 -2.00 7.35
C GLU A 14 -7.33 -2.66 7.80
N ARG A 15 -7.38 -3.92 8.25
CA ARG A 15 -6.17 -4.68 8.59
C ARG A 15 -5.20 -4.81 7.42
N SER A 16 -5.72 -5.05 6.20
CA SER A 16 -4.90 -5.12 4.99
C SER A 16 -4.21 -3.77 4.71
N THR A 17 -4.92 -2.66 4.88
CA THR A 17 -4.35 -1.31 4.71
C THR A 17 -3.25 -1.00 5.74
N ASP A 18 -3.44 -1.38 7.00
CA ASP A 18 -2.44 -1.15 8.05
C ASP A 18 -1.19 -2.00 7.81
N PHE A 19 -1.37 -3.23 7.34
CA PHE A 19 -0.26 -4.11 6.99
C PHE A 19 0.52 -3.62 5.76
N ILE A 20 -0.18 -3.11 4.72
CA ILE A 20 0.48 -2.45 3.57
C ILE A 20 1.30 -1.25 4.05
N LYS A 21 0.77 -0.45 4.97
CA LYS A 21 1.48 0.71 5.52
C LYS A 21 2.75 0.29 6.29
N ALA A 22 2.68 -0.78 7.07
CA ALA A 22 3.86 -1.34 7.74
C ALA A 22 4.93 -1.79 6.73
N ASN A 23 4.52 -2.46 5.64
CA ASN A 23 5.44 -2.86 4.58
C ASN A 23 6.10 -1.64 3.89
N ILE A 24 5.35 -0.57 3.63
CA ILE A 24 5.90 0.68 3.08
C ILE A 24 6.99 1.23 4.01
N GLY A 25 6.73 1.28 5.31
CA GLY A 25 7.72 1.73 6.30
C GLY A 25 9.00 0.88 6.25
N ARG A 26 8.87 -0.45 6.21
CA ARG A 26 10.00 -1.36 6.11
C ARG A 26 10.77 -1.22 4.79
N ILE A 27 10.07 -1.01 3.66
CA ILE A 27 10.71 -0.72 2.36
C ILE A 27 11.56 0.55 2.46
N GLN A 28 11.04 1.61 3.08
CA GLN A 28 11.77 2.87 3.26
C GLN A 28 13.00 2.71 4.17
N GLU A 29 12.93 1.88 5.20
CA GLU A 29 14.08 1.55 6.05
C GLU A 29 15.16 0.81 5.25
N LEU A 30 14.79 -0.21 4.50
CA LEU A 30 15.72 -0.97 3.64
C LEU A 30 16.38 -0.06 2.60
N GLN A 31 15.61 0.85 1.99
CA GLN A 31 16.14 1.85 1.06
C GLN A 31 17.21 2.75 1.68
N LYS A 32 17.02 3.19 2.93
CA LYS A 32 18.05 3.95 3.67
C LYS A 32 19.28 3.10 3.96
N GLN A 33 19.10 1.83 4.34
CA GLN A 33 20.19 0.89 4.60
C GLN A 33 21.01 0.61 3.33
N ILE A 34 20.36 0.45 2.18
CA ILE A 34 21.02 0.30 0.87
C ILE A 34 21.88 1.53 0.55
N LEU A 35 21.30 2.73 0.63
CA LEU A 35 22.01 3.98 0.31
C LEU A 35 23.20 4.25 1.23
N GLY A 36 23.12 3.81 2.50
CA GLY A 36 24.16 3.96 3.50
C GLY A 36 25.15 2.79 3.57
N SER A 37 24.95 1.72 2.81
CA SER A 37 25.80 0.53 2.88
C SER A 37 27.20 0.84 2.33
N THR A 38 28.21 0.34 3.04
CA THR A 38 29.62 0.32 2.61
C THR A 38 30.09 -1.08 2.22
N SER A 39 29.25 -2.10 2.44
CA SER A 39 29.51 -3.49 2.10
C SER A 39 28.58 -3.94 0.96
N SER A 40 29.18 -4.46 -0.11
CA SER A 40 28.44 -4.99 -1.26
C SER A 40 27.52 -6.16 -0.89
N ASP A 41 27.95 -7.02 0.03
CA ASP A 41 27.17 -8.19 0.46
C ASP A 41 25.95 -7.77 1.28
N GLN A 42 26.13 -6.79 2.18
CA GLN A 42 25.01 -6.23 2.95
C GLN A 42 24.03 -5.49 2.06
N GLU A 43 24.55 -4.71 1.11
CA GLU A 43 23.72 -3.99 0.13
C GLU A 43 22.85 -4.96 -0.67
N SER A 44 23.44 -6.02 -1.22
CA SER A 44 22.71 -7.05 -1.98
C SER A 44 21.62 -7.74 -1.14
N ASN A 45 21.90 -8.03 0.14
CA ASN A 45 20.90 -8.63 1.03
C ASN A 45 19.71 -7.69 1.26
N TYR A 46 19.95 -6.41 1.53
CA TYR A 46 18.88 -5.43 1.71
C TYR A 46 18.08 -5.22 0.42
N GLU A 47 18.72 -5.23 -0.75
CA GLU A 47 18.04 -5.15 -2.04
C GLU A 47 17.11 -6.33 -2.28
N ASN A 48 17.56 -7.55 -1.98
CA ASN A 48 16.75 -8.76 -2.12
C ASN A 48 15.52 -8.74 -1.20
N GLU A 49 15.69 -8.34 0.07
CA GLU A 49 14.57 -8.18 1.01
C GLU A 49 13.59 -7.12 0.52
N ARG A 50 14.10 -5.95 0.10
CA ARG A 50 13.29 -4.85 -0.42
C ARG A 50 12.46 -5.29 -1.61
N ASN A 51 13.08 -5.93 -2.60
CA ASN A 51 12.41 -6.36 -3.84
C ASN A 51 11.31 -7.38 -3.54
N SER A 52 11.56 -8.32 -2.63
CA SER A 52 10.56 -9.30 -2.19
C SER A 52 9.37 -8.61 -1.52
N LEU A 53 9.65 -7.66 -0.62
CA LEU A 53 8.61 -6.93 0.10
C LEU A 53 7.81 -6.01 -0.83
N MET A 54 8.44 -5.40 -1.83
CA MET A 54 7.75 -4.62 -2.86
C MET A 54 6.77 -5.45 -3.68
N VAL A 55 7.19 -6.62 -4.17
CA VAL A 55 6.31 -7.52 -4.95
C VAL A 55 5.10 -7.90 -4.12
N TYR A 56 5.32 -8.29 -2.87
CA TYR A 56 4.25 -8.66 -1.96
C TYR A 56 3.31 -7.48 -1.65
N THR A 57 3.87 -6.29 -1.41
CA THR A 57 3.08 -5.07 -1.15
C THR A 57 2.23 -4.67 -2.35
N LYS A 58 2.76 -4.80 -3.58
CA LYS A 58 2.00 -4.56 -4.81
C LYS A 58 0.81 -5.51 -4.93
N ASP A 59 1.01 -6.81 -4.71
CA ASP A 59 -0.07 -7.80 -4.74
C ASP A 59 -1.17 -7.47 -3.72
N LEU A 60 -0.79 -7.10 -2.49
CA LEU A 60 -1.74 -6.67 -1.46
C LEU A 60 -2.50 -5.41 -1.85
N LEU A 61 -1.82 -4.41 -2.44
CA LEU A 61 -2.47 -3.20 -2.96
C LEU A 61 -3.53 -3.56 -4.02
N PHE A 62 -3.22 -4.45 -4.97
CA PHE A 62 -4.18 -4.89 -5.99
C PHE A 62 -5.38 -5.61 -5.37
N LYS A 63 -5.13 -6.59 -4.50
CA LYS A 63 -6.20 -7.34 -3.81
C LYS A 63 -7.10 -6.40 -2.99
N THR A 64 -6.50 -5.46 -2.25
CA THR A 64 -7.25 -4.51 -1.42
C THR A 64 -8.08 -3.57 -2.27
N LYS A 65 -7.54 -3.05 -3.39
CA LYS A 65 -8.29 -2.24 -4.35
C LYS A 65 -9.52 -2.97 -4.89
N ASP A 66 -9.36 -4.23 -5.28
CA ASP A 66 -10.45 -5.01 -5.86
C ASP A 66 -11.55 -5.31 -4.83
N ARG A 67 -11.19 -5.52 -3.57
CA ARG A 67 -12.13 -5.66 -2.45
C ARG A 67 -12.92 -4.38 -2.20
N ILE A 68 -12.26 -3.22 -2.16
CA ILE A 68 -12.93 -1.91 -2.01
C ILE A 68 -13.90 -1.67 -3.17
N LYS A 69 -13.48 -1.93 -4.42
CA LYS A 69 -14.36 -1.83 -5.59
C LYS A 69 -15.56 -2.78 -5.54
N ARG A 70 -15.37 -3.99 -5.02
CA ARG A 70 -16.48 -4.95 -4.83
C ARG A 70 -17.56 -4.35 -3.94
N ILE A 71 -17.18 -3.70 -2.84
CA ILE A 71 -18.13 -3.00 -1.96
C ILE A 71 -18.90 -1.92 -2.72
N GLU A 72 -18.24 -1.14 -3.57
CA GLU A 72 -18.91 -0.14 -4.43
C GLU A 72 -19.98 -0.79 -5.31
N TYR A 73 -19.63 -1.86 -6.03
CA TYR A 73 -20.57 -2.59 -6.89
C TYR A 73 -21.74 -3.18 -6.11
N GLU A 74 -21.49 -3.72 -4.92
CA GLU A 74 -22.55 -4.24 -4.05
C GLU A 74 -23.49 -3.13 -3.59
N ASN A 75 -22.95 -1.97 -3.19
CA ASN A 75 -23.74 -0.84 -2.74
C ASN A 75 -24.66 -0.30 -3.86
N VAL A 76 -24.19 -0.31 -5.12
CA VAL A 76 -25.00 0.10 -6.29
C VAL A 76 -26.18 -0.85 -6.55
N ARG A 77 -26.06 -2.13 -6.18
CA ARG A 77 -27.11 -3.14 -6.37
C ARG A 77 -28.18 -3.13 -5.28
N LEU A 78 -27.96 -2.39 -4.19
CA LEU A 78 -28.93 -2.29 -3.11
C LEU A 78 -30.07 -1.33 -3.47
N PRO A 79 -31.32 -1.62 -3.07
CA PRO A 79 -32.43 -0.68 -3.21
C PRO A 79 -32.12 0.66 -2.52
N PRO A 80 -32.57 1.81 -3.05
CA PRO A 80 -32.41 3.10 -2.39
C PRO A 80 -33.06 3.17 -0.99
N THR A 81 -34.04 2.31 -0.73
CA THR A 81 -34.74 2.17 0.56
C THR A 81 -34.02 1.26 1.56
N ASP A 82 -32.87 0.68 1.20
CA ASP A 82 -32.12 -0.18 2.11
C ASP A 82 -31.61 0.64 3.31
N PRO A 83 -31.97 0.27 4.55
CA PRO A 83 -31.65 1.04 5.75
C PRO A 83 -30.15 1.11 6.04
N ASN A 84 -29.35 0.18 5.51
CA ASN A 84 -27.90 0.14 5.70
C ASN A 84 -27.12 0.85 4.59
N LEU A 85 -27.77 1.29 3.50
CA LEU A 85 -27.09 1.86 2.34
C LEU A 85 -26.24 3.07 2.68
N ILE A 86 -26.73 3.96 3.56
CA ILE A 86 -26.01 5.16 3.99
C ILE A 86 -24.73 4.77 4.73
N LEU A 87 -24.82 3.87 5.71
CA LEU A 87 -23.67 3.35 6.45
C LEU A 87 -22.65 2.71 5.51
N ARG A 88 -23.12 1.87 4.57
CA ARG A 88 -22.25 1.18 3.61
C ARG A 88 -21.50 2.15 2.70
N LYS A 89 -22.17 3.22 2.23
CA LYS A 89 -21.54 4.28 1.43
C LYS A 89 -20.47 5.06 2.21
N GLN A 90 -20.77 5.44 3.46
CA GLN A 90 -19.81 6.15 4.32
C GLN A 90 -18.55 5.31 4.60
N ARG A 91 -18.73 4.04 4.94
CA ARG A 91 -17.61 3.12 5.21
C ARG A 91 -16.79 2.83 3.95
N HIS A 92 -17.44 2.66 2.81
CA HIS A 92 -16.76 2.54 1.52
C HIS A 92 -15.91 3.78 1.22
N GLU A 93 -16.47 4.97 1.39
CA GLU A 93 -15.76 6.23 1.12
C GLU A 93 -14.51 6.37 2.01
N PHE A 94 -14.66 6.11 3.30
CA PHE A 94 -13.55 6.10 4.25
C PHE A 94 -12.41 5.15 3.82
N LEU A 95 -12.75 3.92 3.41
CA LEU A 95 -11.75 2.97 2.92
C LEU A 95 -11.08 3.45 1.62
N ARG A 96 -11.85 4.04 0.71
CA ARG A 96 -11.36 4.58 -0.56
C ARG A 96 -10.34 5.69 -0.34
N GLU A 97 -10.65 6.64 0.53
CA GLU A 97 -9.74 7.73 0.91
C GLU A 97 -8.48 7.19 1.59
N LYS A 98 -8.63 6.32 2.60
CA LYS A 98 -7.50 5.69 3.31
C LYS A 98 -6.58 4.94 2.34
N PHE A 99 -7.15 4.16 1.41
CA PHE A 99 -6.39 3.40 0.42
C PHE A 99 -5.68 4.31 -0.60
N THR A 100 -6.31 5.42 -0.99
CA THR A 100 -5.69 6.42 -1.89
C THR A 100 -4.46 7.04 -1.24
N ASN A 101 -4.55 7.44 0.02
CA ASN A 101 -3.41 7.98 0.77
C ASN A 101 -2.26 6.96 0.84
N ILE A 102 -2.56 5.68 1.06
CA ILE A 102 -1.55 4.62 1.09
C ILE A 102 -0.88 4.42 -0.28
N LEU A 103 -1.64 4.52 -1.38
CA LEU A 103 -1.08 4.46 -2.72
C LEU A 103 -0.11 5.62 -2.98
N GLU A 104 -0.45 6.82 -2.51
CA GLU A 104 0.41 8.00 -2.61
C GLU A 104 1.67 7.86 -1.75
N GLU A 105 1.56 7.36 -0.51
CA GLU A 105 2.69 7.05 0.35
C GLU A 105 3.65 6.04 -0.32
N TYR A 106 3.11 4.97 -0.91
CA TYR A 106 3.89 3.96 -1.62
C TYR A 106 4.63 4.54 -2.84
N ARG A 107 3.95 5.35 -3.67
CA ARG A 107 4.57 6.01 -4.82
C ARG A 107 5.64 7.00 -4.39
N GLY A 108 5.35 7.82 -3.37
CA GLY A 108 6.28 8.79 -2.82
C GLY A 108 7.56 8.14 -2.29
N ALA A 109 7.45 6.97 -1.63
CA ALA A 109 8.60 6.20 -1.18
C ALA A 109 9.49 5.77 -2.36
N GLU A 110 8.91 5.23 -3.43
CA GLU A 110 9.64 4.81 -4.63
C GLU A 110 10.30 5.99 -5.35
N ASP A 111 9.56 7.09 -5.54
CA ASP A 111 10.07 8.28 -6.24
C ASP A 111 11.21 8.95 -5.45
N ALA A 112 11.11 8.98 -4.12
CA ALA A 112 12.19 9.48 -3.26
C ALA A 112 13.45 8.62 -3.39
N TYR A 113 13.30 7.30 -3.33
CA TYR A 113 14.42 6.37 -3.46
C TYR A 113 15.10 6.45 -4.83
N MET A 114 14.32 6.51 -5.91
CA MET A 114 14.85 6.65 -7.27
C MET A 114 15.65 7.95 -7.45
N ARG A 115 15.19 9.06 -6.88
CA ARG A 115 15.95 10.32 -6.88
C ARG A 115 17.27 10.18 -6.12
N GLN A 116 17.23 9.63 -4.92
CA GLN A 116 18.43 9.45 -4.08
C GLN A 116 19.46 8.51 -4.75
N GLN A 117 19.01 7.43 -5.38
CA GLN A 117 19.89 6.54 -6.12
C GLN A 117 20.56 7.24 -7.32
N LYS A 118 19.80 8.04 -8.09
CA LYS A 118 20.36 8.85 -9.18
C LYS A 118 21.41 9.85 -8.68
N GLU A 119 21.16 10.49 -7.55
CA GLU A 119 22.14 11.40 -6.93
C GLU A 119 23.41 10.67 -6.48
N ARG A 120 23.28 9.49 -5.86
CA ARG A 120 24.43 8.65 -5.44
C ARG A 120 25.29 8.27 -6.64
N MET A 121 24.68 7.76 -7.72
CA MET A 121 25.38 7.44 -8.96
C MET A 121 26.07 8.66 -9.56
N GLY A 122 25.38 9.81 -9.63
CA GLY A 122 25.95 11.05 -10.16
C GLY A 122 27.18 11.55 -9.38
N ARG A 123 27.25 11.28 -8.07
CA ARG A 123 28.45 11.54 -7.26
C ARG A 123 29.58 10.58 -7.60
N GLN A 124 29.29 9.29 -7.81
CA GLN A 124 30.29 8.29 -8.17
C GLN A 124 30.94 8.57 -9.54
N TYR A 125 30.18 9.02 -10.54
CA TYR A 125 30.73 9.37 -11.87
C TYR A 125 31.56 10.65 -11.91
N ARG A 126 31.50 11.48 -10.86
CA ARG A 126 32.29 12.72 -10.75
C ARG A 126 33.65 12.52 -10.09
N VAL A 127 33.90 11.34 -9.52
CA VAL A 127 35.16 10.94 -8.88
C VAL A 127 35.98 10.13 -9.88
#